data_AF-A0A2U2BBJ0-F1
#
_entry.id   AF-A0A2U2BBJ0-F1
#
_cell.length_a   1.000
_cell.length_b   1.000
_cell.length_c   1.000
_cell.angle_alpha   90.00
_cell.angle_beta   90.00
_cell.angle_gamma   90.00
#
_symmetry.space_group_name_H-M   'P 1'
#
loop_
_entity.id
_entity.type
_entity.pdbx_description
1 polymer ?
#
loop_
_entity_poly.entity_id
_entity_poly.type
_entity_poly.pdbx_seq_one_letter_code
_entity_poly.pdbx_strand_id
1 'polypeptide(L)' 'MPYSLKIQPQVFAELQEASEFYNKQQPGLGNRFIRTIDKEFKNLQKFPWFQIRYKTIRCKPVKKFP' A
#
# COMPACT_ATOMS: atom_id res chain seq x y z
N MET A 1 -3.56 15.86 -14.56
CA MET A 1 -4.62 15.69 -13.54
C MET A 1 -4.37 14.40 -12.80
N PRO A 2 -4.34 14.36 -11.46
CA PRO A 2 -4.18 13.11 -10.71
C PRO A 2 -5.42 12.24 -10.85
N TYR A 3 -5.23 10.93 -10.88
CA TYR A 3 -6.30 9.94 -10.86
C TYR A 3 -6.93 9.86 -9.46
N SER A 4 -8.23 9.61 -9.41
CA SER A 4 -8.93 9.31 -8.15
C SER A 4 -8.73 7.85 -7.76
N LEU A 5 -8.41 7.61 -6.49
CA LEU A 5 -8.20 6.27 -5.95
C LEU A 5 -9.49 5.76 -5.30
N LYS A 6 -10.03 4.65 -5.79
CA LYS A 6 -11.12 3.92 -5.14
C LYS A 6 -10.54 2.75 -4.37
N ILE A 7 -10.71 2.77 -3.05
CA ILE A 7 -10.19 1.76 -2.13
C ILE A 7 -11.33 0.85 -1.73
N GLN A 8 -11.14 -0.47 -1.81
CA GLN A 8 -12.13 -1.43 -1.34
C GLN A 8 -12.17 -1.43 0.19
N PRO A 9 -13.35 -1.56 0.83
CA PRO A 9 -13.45 -1.53 2.29
C PRO A 9 -12.55 -2.55 3.02
N GLN A 10 -12.35 -3.73 2.43
CA GLN A 10 -11.48 -4.78 2.97
C GLN A 10 -10.02 -4.33 3.16
N VAL A 11 -9.53 -3.39 2.34
CA VAL A 11 -8.14 -2.90 2.40
C VAL A 11 -7.87 -2.21 3.73
N PHE A 12 -8.89 -1.59 4.35
CA PHE A 12 -8.70 -0.96 5.67
C PHE A 12 -8.39 -2.01 6.75
N ALA A 13 -9.08 -3.16 6.73
CA ALA A 13 -8.81 -4.25 7.65
C ALA A 13 -7.43 -4.87 7.41
N GLU A 14 -7.06 -5.10 6.15
CA GLU A 14 -5.74 -5.62 5.76
C GLU A 14 -4.60 -4.69 6.20
N LEU A 15 -4.77 -3.37 6.05
CA LEU A 15 -3.77 -2.39 6.48
C LEU A 15 -3.65 -2.32 8.01
N GLN A 16 -4.76 -2.44 8.72
CA GLN A 16 -4.76 -2.47 10.19
C GLN A 16 -4.03 -3.70 10.71
N GLU A 17 -4.37 -4.89 10.20
CA GLU A 17 -3.73 -6.15 10.57
C GLU A 17 -2.22 -6.11 10.28
N ALA A 18 -1.82 -5.64 9.09
CA ALA A 18 -0.41 -5.51 8.74
C ALA A 18 0.33 -4.51 9.65
N SER A 19 -0.29 -3.37 9.97
CA SER A 19 0.28 -2.38 10.89
C SER A 19 0.52 -2.97 12.28
N GLU A 20 -0.47 -3.69 12.82
CA GLU A 20 -0.39 -4.37 14.11
C GLU A 20 0.69 -5.46 14.12
N PHE A 21 0.75 -6.27 13.06
CA PHE A 21 1.77 -7.30 12.89
C PHE A 21 3.19 -6.72 12.98
N TYR A 22 3.46 -5.63 12.24
CA TYR A 22 4.76 -4.99 12.28
C TYR A 22 5.05 -4.31 13.61
N ASN A 23 4.04 -3.69 14.23
CA ASN A 23 4.21 -3.03 15.52
C ASN A 23 4.48 -4.02 16.67
N LYS A 24 3.97 -5.27 16.57
CA LYS A 24 4.31 -6.37 17.48
C LYS A 24 5.77 -6.80 17.37
N GLN A 25 6.36 -6.72 16.18
CA GLN A 25 7.78 -7.05 15.97
C GLN A 25 8.70 -5.98 16.55
N GLN A 26 8.39 -4.71 16.28
CA GLN A 26 9.11 -3.58 16.87
C GLN A 26 8.18 -2.37 16.95
N PRO A 27 8.04 -1.74 18.14
CA PRO A 27 7.27 -0.52 18.29
C PRO A 27 7.69 0.55 17.29
N GLY A 28 6.71 1.11 16.57
CA GLY A 28 6.90 2.13 15.55
C GLY A 28 6.98 1.60 14.11
N LEU A 29 7.18 0.31 13.87
CA LEU A 29 7.18 -0.24 12.51
C LEU A 29 5.81 -0.16 11.84
N GLY A 30 4.71 -0.35 12.56
CA GLY A 30 3.36 -0.19 12.01
C GLY A 30 3.14 1.21 11.42
N ASN A 31 3.57 2.25 12.14
CA ASN A 31 3.51 3.63 11.65
C ASN A 31 4.37 3.85 10.39
N ARG A 32 5.56 3.25 10.35
CA ARG A 32 6.45 3.31 9.18
C ARG A 32 5.83 2.61 7.97
N PHE A 33 5.16 1.47 8.20
CA PHE A 33 4.44 0.73 7.16
C PHE A 33 3.32 1.59 6.55
N ILE A 34 2.43 2.15 7.38
CA ILE A 34 1.32 2.99 6.90
C ILE A 34 1.81 4.20 6.11
N ARG A 35 2.86 4.89 6.58
CA ARG A 35 3.48 6.02 5.85
C ARG A 35 4.05 5.58 4.49
N THR A 36 4.59 4.38 4.41
CA THR A 36 5.11 3.83 3.15
C THR A 36 3.97 3.57 2.17
N ILE A 37 2.87 2.96 2.62
CA ILE A 37 1.68 2.72 1.78
C ILE A 37 1.05 4.05 1.32
N ASP A 38 0.89 5.04 2.20
CA ASP A 38 0.35 6.36 1.83
C ASP A 38 1.18 7.03 0.72
N LYS A 39 2.50 6.95 0.81
CA LYS A 39 3.40 7.43 -0.25
C LYS A 39 3.15 6.68 -1.56
N GLU A 40 2.95 5.37 -1.51
CA GLU A 40 2.70 4.59 -2.72
C GLU A 40 1.32 4.83 -3.33
N PHE A 41 0.30 5.15 -2.52
CA PHE A 41 -1.02 5.60 -3.00
C PHE A 41 -0.93 6.96 -3.71
N LYS A 42 -0.19 7.92 -3.15
CA LYS A 42 0.08 9.21 -3.81
C LYS A 42 0.81 9.02 -5.14
N ASN A 43 1.75 8.07 -5.21
CA ASN A 43 2.40 7.69 -6.45
C ASN A 43 1.44 7.05 -7.45
N LEU A 44 0.54 6.18 -6.99
CA LEU A 44 -0.46 5.50 -7.84
C LEU A 44 -1.46 6.50 -8.46
N GLN A 45 -1.85 7.53 -7.71
CA GLN A 45 -2.69 8.62 -8.22
C GLN A 45 -2.00 9.44 -9.32
N LYS A 46 -0.66 9.48 -9.35
CA LYS A 46 0.11 10.18 -10.39
C LYS A 46 0.46 9.27 -11.58
N PHE A 47 0.80 8.01 -11.31
CA PHE A 47 1.32 7.07 -12.30
C PHE A 47 0.65 5.69 -12.14
N PRO A 48 -0.53 5.46 -12.73
CA PRO A 48 -1.26 4.20 -12.55
C PRO A 48 -0.82 3.05 -13.49
N TRP A 49 0.10 3.30 -14.42
CA TRP A 49 0.47 2.37 -15.50
C TRP A 49 1.56 1.37 -15.12
N PHE A 50 1.33 0.61 -14.05
CA PHE A 50 2.22 -0.50 -13.68
C PHE A 50 2.00 -1.73 -14.57
N GLN A 51 2.97 -2.65 -14.55
CA GLN A 51 2.92 -3.89 -15.30
C GLN A 51 1.70 -4.74 -14.89
N ILE A 52 0.97 -5.23 -15.90
CA ILE A 52 -0.08 -6.23 -15.71
C ILE A 52 0.60 -7.56 -15.35
N ARG A 53 0.23 -8.13 -14.20
CA ARG A 53 0.71 -9.44 -13.75
C ARG A 53 -0.32 -10.54 -13.95
N TYR A 54 -1.60 -10.20 -13.94
CA TYR A 54 -2.69 -11.16 -14.12
C TYR A 54 -3.91 -10.49 -14.74
N LYS A 55 -4.33 -10.89 -15.95
CA LYS A 55 -5.48 -10.34 -16.68
C LYS A 55 -5.48 -8.80 -16.73
N THR A 56 -6.21 -8.14 -15.83
CA THR A 56 -6.33 -6.68 -15.71
C THR A 56 -5.69 -6.12 -14.42
N ILE A 57 -5.10 -6.99 -13.60
CA ILE A 57 -4.46 -6.64 -12.33
C ILE A 57 -3.03 -6.16 -12.58
N ARG A 58 -2.77 -4.94 -12.12
CA ARG A 58 -1.44 -4.35 -12.09
C ARG A 58 -0.84 -4.49 -10.69
N CYS A 59 0.39 -4.96 -10.60
CA CYS A 59 1.09 -5.07 -9.33
C CYS A 59 2.25 -4.08 -9.28
N LYS A 60 2.34 -3.37 -8.17
CA LYS A 60 3.42 -2.46 -7.87
C LYS A 60 4.30 -3.06 -6.77
N PRO A 61 5.58 -3.36 -7.03
CA PRO A 61 6.47 -3.77 -5.97
C PRO A 61 6.70 -2.58 -5.02
N VAL A 62 6.52 -2.82 -3.73
CA VAL A 62 6.94 -1.90 -2.67
C VAL A 62 8.37 -2.27 -2.28
N LYS A 63 9.18 -1.29 -1.84
CA LYS A 63 10.53 -1.58 -1.35
C LYS A 63 10.47 -2.64 -0.23
N LYS A 64 11.53 -3.45 -0.15
CA LYS A 64 11.69 -4.44 0.93
C LYS A 64 11.48 -3.76 2.29
N PHE A 65 10.68 -4.40 3.13
CA PHE A 65 10.25 -3.94 4.46
C PHE A 65 10.26 -5.16 5.40
N PRO A 66 10.50 -5.01 6.72
CA PRO A 66 10.93 -3.78 7.42
C PRO A 66 12.36 -3.36 7.09
#